data_AF-A0A663EYF0-F1
#
_entry.id   AF-A0A663EYF0-F1
#
_cell.length_a   1.000
_cell.length_b   1.000
_cell.length_c   1.000
_cell.angle_alpha   90.00
_cell.angle_beta   90.00
_cell.angle_gamma   90.00
#
_symmetry.space_group_name_H-M   'P 1'
#
loop_
_entity.id
_entity.type
_entity.pdbx_description
1 polymer ?
#
loop_
_entity_poly.entity_id
_entity_poly.type
_entity_poly.pdbx_seq_one_letter_code
_entity_poly.pdbx_strand_id
1 'polypeptide(L)'
;MQEEQQPEAAADPMSSCDAPEDGPKETSSVSQNISDADAFKILLEMKMKKRQKKPTLPSTVTELDTEDGSKVYVVGTAHFSDSSKKDVVKTIQEVQPDVVVVELCQYRVSMLKMDEKTLLKEAKEINLEKLQQAIKQASKVPFCKFHLGDRPIPVTFKRAIAALSFWQKVKLAWGLCFLSDPISKDDVEKCKQKDLLEQMMAEMIGEFPDLHRTIVSERDIYLTYMLKQAAKQIELPRASETEPRKYIPAVVVGVVGMGHVPGIEKNWNSDLNIQEIMSVPPPSASSKIFKFVIKATVFGLMGYGCYRIGQRTVQFILSMPAAQSYLQKLTEIRSQH
;
A
#
# COMPACT_ATOMS: atom_id res chain seq x y z
N MET A 1 -10.07 28.79 72.17
CA MET A 1 -11.07 29.18 71.16
C MET A 1 -11.20 27.97 70.25
N GLN A 2 -12.00 26.98 70.69
CA GLN A 2 -13.45 26.87 70.42
C GLN A 2 -13.66 26.39 68.97
N GLU A 3 -14.10 25.14 68.76
CA GLU A 3 -15.52 24.69 68.81
C GLU A 3 -16.32 25.37 67.68
N GLU A 4 -17.08 24.70 66.81
CA GLU A 4 -17.92 23.48 66.88
C GLU A 4 -18.02 22.81 65.47
N GLN A 5 -18.66 21.67 65.20
CA GLN A 5 -18.96 20.42 65.95
C GLN A 5 -19.55 19.38 64.94
N GLN A 6 -19.50 18.11 65.31
CA GLN A 6 -20.01 16.92 64.58
C GLN A 6 -21.56 16.77 64.79
N PRO A 7 -22.32 15.72 64.33
CA PRO A 7 -22.02 14.30 64.56
C PRO A 7 -22.50 13.22 63.53
N GLU A 8 -22.02 11.99 63.77
CA GLU A 8 -22.54 10.70 63.26
C GLU A 8 -23.69 10.14 64.13
N ALA A 9 -24.41 9.13 63.61
CA ALA A 9 -24.99 7.95 64.33
C ALA A 9 -25.85 7.11 63.33
N ALA A 10 -26.04 5.79 63.41
CA ALA A 10 -25.41 4.66 64.14
C ALA A 10 -25.90 3.31 63.53
N ALA A 11 -25.36 2.16 63.97
CA ALA A 11 -25.85 0.80 63.66
C ALA A 11 -26.96 0.34 64.67
N ASP A 12 -27.53 -0.87 64.73
CA ASP A 12 -27.30 -2.24 64.16
C ASP A 12 -28.68 -3.02 64.28
N PRO A 13 -28.89 -4.37 64.25
CA PRO A 13 -28.03 -5.54 63.99
C PRO A 13 -28.68 -6.63 63.08
N MET A 14 -28.34 -7.92 63.29
CA MET A 14 -28.74 -9.14 62.56
C MET A 14 -30.13 -9.72 62.91
N SER A 15 -30.67 -10.58 62.00
CA SER A 15 -31.59 -11.68 62.34
C SER A 15 -31.31 -12.92 61.46
N SER A 16 -31.62 -14.11 61.95
CA SER A 16 -31.14 -15.42 61.50
C SER A 16 -32.23 -16.32 60.86
N CYS A 17 -31.82 -17.52 60.40
CA CYS A 17 -32.68 -18.70 60.12
C CYS A 17 -33.61 -18.59 58.87
N ASP A 18 -33.87 -19.63 58.06
CA ASP A 18 -33.41 -21.04 58.00
C ASP A 18 -33.39 -21.52 56.53
N ALA A 19 -32.74 -22.65 56.25
CA ALA A 19 -32.97 -23.43 55.02
C ALA A 19 -33.93 -24.59 55.31
N PRO A 20 -34.67 -25.07 54.30
CA PRO A 20 -34.56 -26.50 54.00
C PRO A 20 -34.43 -26.81 52.51
N GLU A 21 -33.88 -27.99 52.23
CA GLU A 21 -33.80 -28.58 50.89
C GLU A 21 -35.19 -28.93 50.34
N ASP A 22 -35.41 -28.72 49.05
CA ASP A 22 -36.21 -29.63 48.24
C ASP A 22 -35.69 -29.66 46.81
N GLY A 23 -35.39 -30.87 46.34
CA GLY A 23 -35.22 -31.21 44.93
C GLY A 23 -36.00 -32.50 44.71
N PRO A 24 -36.56 -32.73 43.50
CA PRO A 24 -35.63 -33.13 42.43
C PRO A 24 -36.10 -32.86 40.98
N LYS A 25 -35.25 -33.33 40.05
CA LYS A 25 -35.49 -33.70 38.62
C LYS A 25 -35.14 -32.68 37.53
N GLU A 26 -33.96 -32.93 36.99
CA GLU A 26 -33.56 -32.89 35.58
C GLU A 26 -34.69 -32.68 34.54
N THR A 27 -34.45 -31.80 33.57
CA THR A 27 -34.50 -32.16 32.14
C THR A 27 -33.58 -31.23 31.32
N SER A 28 -32.77 -31.82 30.42
CA SER A 28 -32.01 -31.23 29.29
C SER A 28 -31.40 -29.82 29.48
N SER A 29 -30.09 -29.63 29.73
CA SER A 29 -28.94 -30.06 28.92
C SER A 29 -29.03 -29.71 27.41
N VAL A 30 -28.32 -28.66 26.98
CA VAL A 30 -27.17 -28.69 26.03
C VAL A 30 -26.46 -27.32 26.10
N SER A 31 -25.35 -27.26 26.83
CA SER A 31 -24.30 -26.25 26.64
C SER A 31 -22.98 -26.99 26.46
N GLN A 32 -22.76 -27.54 25.27
CA GLN A 32 -21.49 -28.18 24.93
C GLN A 32 -20.43 -27.09 24.69
N ASN A 33 -19.31 -27.17 25.41
CA ASN A 33 -18.10 -26.44 25.06
C ASN A 33 -17.54 -27.03 23.76
N ILE A 34 -17.96 -26.45 22.63
CA ILE A 34 -17.48 -26.82 21.29
C ILE A 34 -15.99 -26.45 21.21
N SER A 35 -15.12 -27.39 20.79
CA SER A 35 -13.70 -27.09 20.61
C SER A 35 -13.48 -26.15 19.41
N ASP A 36 -12.40 -25.37 19.41
CA ASP A 36 -12.08 -24.47 18.28
C ASP A 36 -11.99 -25.22 16.94
N ALA A 37 -11.56 -26.49 16.96
CA ALA A 37 -11.50 -27.36 15.79
C ALA A 37 -12.90 -27.78 15.30
N ASP A 38 -13.82 -28.09 16.21
CA ASP A 38 -15.20 -28.42 15.86
C ASP A 38 -15.97 -27.19 15.34
N ALA A 39 -15.78 -26.02 15.98
CA ALA A 39 -16.32 -24.75 15.53
C ALA A 39 -15.80 -24.39 14.13
N PHE A 40 -14.49 -24.59 13.88
CA PHE A 40 -13.89 -24.43 12.56
C PHE A 40 -14.53 -25.36 11.53
N LYS A 41 -14.69 -26.65 11.84
CA LYS A 41 -15.28 -27.64 10.94
C LYS A 41 -16.73 -27.30 10.59
N ILE A 42 -17.56 -26.93 11.56
CA ILE A 42 -18.96 -26.54 11.36
C ILE A 42 -19.04 -25.31 10.44
N LEU A 43 -18.25 -24.26 10.73
CA LEU A 43 -18.24 -23.03 9.93
C LEU A 43 -17.70 -23.27 8.51
N LEU A 44 -16.72 -24.16 8.35
CA LEU A 44 -16.22 -24.59 7.05
C LEU A 44 -17.28 -25.35 6.25
N GLU A 45 -18.01 -26.29 6.86
CA GLU A 45 -19.14 -26.97 6.22
C GLU A 45 -20.25 -26.00 5.81
N MET A 46 -20.59 -25.03 6.66
CA MET A 46 -21.56 -23.98 6.34
C MET A 46 -21.10 -23.12 5.14
N LYS A 47 -19.80 -22.78 5.09
CA LYS A 47 -19.21 -22.05 3.97
C LYS A 47 -19.26 -22.84 2.66
N MET A 48 -18.89 -24.12 2.71
CA MET A 48 -18.92 -25.01 1.54
C MET A 48 -20.35 -25.29 1.05
N LYS A 49 -21.36 -25.30 1.94
CA LYS A 49 -22.78 -25.37 1.58
C LYS A 49 -23.30 -24.08 0.92
N LYS A 50 -22.75 -22.90 1.28
CA LYS A 50 -23.12 -21.60 0.69
C LYS A 50 -22.40 -21.30 -0.63
N ARG A 51 -21.19 -21.85 -0.84
CA ARG A 51 -20.40 -21.68 -2.05
C ARG A 51 -21.12 -22.32 -3.25
N GLN A 52 -21.50 -21.53 -4.25
CA GLN A 52 -22.14 -22.06 -5.45
C GLN A 52 -21.15 -22.90 -6.26
N LYS A 53 -21.58 -24.09 -6.71
CA LYS A 53 -20.77 -24.96 -7.59
C LYS A 53 -20.54 -24.37 -8.98
N LYS A 54 -21.47 -23.54 -9.46
CA LYS A 54 -21.40 -22.81 -10.73
C LYS A 54 -22.02 -21.42 -10.53
N PRO A 55 -21.26 -20.44 -10.02
CA PRO A 55 -21.77 -19.11 -9.68
C PRO A 55 -22.17 -18.31 -10.92
N THR A 56 -23.24 -17.51 -10.84
CA THR A 56 -23.65 -16.62 -11.95
C THR A 56 -22.94 -15.28 -11.83
N LEU A 57 -21.70 -15.21 -12.32
CA LEU A 57 -20.84 -14.05 -12.14
C LEU A 57 -21.10 -12.91 -13.16
N PRO A 58 -20.76 -11.64 -12.83
CA PRO A 58 -20.72 -10.55 -13.80
C PRO A 58 -19.69 -10.80 -14.92
N SER A 59 -19.89 -10.18 -16.08
CA SER A 59 -18.95 -10.24 -17.21
C SER A 59 -17.61 -9.52 -16.97
N THR A 60 -17.50 -8.78 -15.88
CA THR A 60 -16.26 -8.13 -15.40
C THR A 60 -15.37 -9.08 -14.60
N VAL A 61 -15.75 -10.35 -14.44
CA VAL A 61 -15.02 -11.35 -13.63
C VAL A 61 -14.39 -12.41 -14.51
N THR A 62 -13.07 -12.51 -14.45
CA THR A 62 -12.31 -13.63 -15.02
C THR A 62 -12.13 -14.73 -13.97
N GLU A 63 -12.38 -15.98 -14.35
CA GLU A 63 -12.04 -17.15 -13.54
C GLU A 63 -10.70 -17.73 -13.99
N LEU A 64 -9.79 -17.96 -13.04
CA LEU A 64 -8.45 -18.50 -13.26
C LEU A 64 -8.23 -19.70 -12.35
N ASP A 65 -7.97 -20.87 -12.95
CA ASP A 65 -7.68 -22.11 -12.24
C ASP A 65 -6.17 -22.25 -11.94
N THR A 66 -5.84 -23.02 -10.91
CA THR A 66 -4.47 -23.40 -10.56
C THR A 66 -4.28 -24.91 -10.70
N GLU A 67 -3.03 -25.36 -10.87
CA GLU A 67 -2.66 -26.78 -10.95
C GLU A 67 -3.13 -27.57 -9.70
N ASP A 68 -3.13 -26.92 -8.54
CA ASP A 68 -3.58 -27.43 -7.24
C ASP A 68 -5.12 -27.50 -7.07
N GLY A 69 -5.89 -27.12 -8.10
CA GLY A 69 -7.36 -27.08 -8.09
C GLY A 69 -7.98 -25.89 -7.37
N SER A 70 -7.19 -24.96 -6.83
CA SER A 70 -7.66 -23.68 -6.30
C SER A 70 -8.15 -22.76 -7.43
N LYS A 71 -9.13 -21.91 -7.13
CA LYS A 71 -9.78 -21.00 -8.09
C LYS A 71 -9.59 -19.54 -7.69
N VAL A 72 -9.36 -18.67 -8.67
CA VAL A 72 -9.20 -17.23 -8.48
C VAL A 72 -10.15 -16.47 -9.38
N TYR A 73 -11.03 -15.68 -8.77
CA TYR A 73 -12.00 -14.82 -9.45
C TYR A 73 -11.50 -13.37 -9.46
N VAL A 74 -11.00 -12.91 -10.60
CA VAL A 74 -10.45 -11.56 -10.79
C VAL A 74 -11.57 -10.62 -11.25
N VAL A 75 -12.04 -9.77 -10.34
CA VAL A 75 -13.08 -8.75 -10.58
C VAL A 75 -12.42 -7.47 -11.08
N GLY A 76 -12.56 -7.19 -12.38
CA GLY A 76 -12.10 -5.97 -13.02
C GLY A 76 -13.02 -4.78 -12.73
N THR A 77 -12.55 -3.80 -11.95
CA THR A 77 -13.34 -2.63 -11.55
C THR A 77 -12.94 -1.35 -12.30
N ALA A 78 -13.90 -0.49 -12.61
CA ALA A 78 -13.68 0.78 -13.34
C ALA A 78 -14.24 1.97 -12.54
N HIS A 79 -13.34 2.76 -11.92
CA HIS A 79 -13.63 3.95 -11.10
C HIS A 79 -14.81 3.78 -10.10
N PHE A 80 -15.49 4.85 -9.64
CA PHE A 80 -16.52 4.86 -8.57
C PHE A 80 -17.86 4.26 -8.98
N SER A 81 -17.92 3.56 -10.11
CA SER A 81 -19.17 3.03 -10.63
C SER A 81 -19.83 2.08 -9.62
N ASP A 82 -21.08 2.35 -9.27
CA ASP A 82 -21.85 1.48 -8.38
C ASP A 82 -22.08 0.09 -8.98
N SER A 83 -21.96 -0.06 -10.32
CA SER A 83 -21.84 -1.36 -10.98
C SER A 83 -20.60 -2.12 -10.50
N SER A 84 -19.41 -1.52 -10.49
CA SER A 84 -18.21 -2.16 -9.94
C SER A 84 -18.39 -2.57 -8.48
N LYS A 85 -19.09 -1.75 -7.67
CA LYS A 85 -19.41 -2.10 -6.27
C LYS A 85 -20.34 -3.32 -6.19
N LYS A 86 -21.37 -3.38 -7.04
CA LYS A 86 -22.31 -4.52 -7.14
C LYS A 86 -21.61 -5.79 -7.61
N ASP A 87 -20.71 -5.70 -8.58
CA ASP A 87 -19.96 -6.85 -9.12
C ASP A 87 -19.08 -7.50 -8.05
N VAL A 88 -18.35 -6.70 -7.27
CA VAL A 88 -17.55 -7.18 -6.12
C VAL A 88 -18.44 -7.84 -5.07
N VAL A 89 -19.57 -7.22 -4.71
CA VAL A 89 -20.52 -7.77 -3.73
C VAL A 89 -21.08 -9.11 -4.20
N LYS A 90 -21.57 -9.17 -5.44
CA LYS A 90 -22.16 -10.38 -6.02
C LYS A 90 -21.13 -11.51 -6.04
N THR A 91 -19.93 -11.25 -6.55
CA THR A 91 -18.86 -12.26 -6.63
C THR A 91 -18.53 -12.83 -5.25
N ILE A 92 -18.30 -11.99 -4.24
CA ILE A 92 -17.99 -12.46 -2.87
C ILE A 92 -19.16 -13.27 -2.28
N GLN A 93 -20.41 -12.88 -2.55
CA GLN A 93 -21.60 -13.59 -2.08
C GLN A 93 -21.76 -14.97 -2.74
N GLU A 94 -21.56 -15.08 -4.05
CA GLU A 94 -21.74 -16.32 -4.82
C GLU A 94 -20.62 -17.34 -4.56
N VAL A 95 -19.35 -16.89 -4.50
CA VAL A 95 -18.18 -17.78 -4.41
C VAL A 95 -17.71 -18.06 -2.98
N GLN A 96 -18.15 -17.27 -1.99
CA GLN A 96 -17.77 -17.38 -0.57
C GLN A 96 -16.24 -17.58 -0.39
N PRO A 97 -15.40 -16.60 -0.74
CA PRO A 97 -13.95 -16.79 -0.84
C PRO A 97 -13.28 -17.05 0.51
N ASP A 98 -12.10 -17.67 0.44
CA ASP A 98 -11.16 -17.87 1.55
C ASP A 98 -10.18 -16.70 1.69
N VAL A 99 -9.88 -16.01 0.58
CA VAL A 99 -9.08 -14.78 0.58
C VAL A 99 -9.70 -13.74 -0.37
N VAL A 100 -9.82 -12.50 0.08
CA VAL A 100 -10.04 -11.34 -0.79
C VAL A 100 -8.74 -10.54 -0.89
N VAL A 101 -8.23 -10.39 -2.10
CA VAL A 101 -7.04 -9.58 -2.42
C VAL A 101 -7.51 -8.30 -3.11
N VAL A 102 -7.07 -7.13 -2.65
CA VAL A 102 -7.43 -5.84 -3.29
C VAL A 102 -6.18 -5.15 -3.81
N GLU A 103 -6.27 -4.58 -5.01
CA GLU A 103 -5.24 -3.70 -5.60
C GLU A 103 -5.14 -2.37 -4.83
N LEU A 104 -4.52 -2.44 -3.65
CA LEU A 104 -4.19 -1.27 -2.84
C LEU A 104 -2.91 -1.54 -2.06
N CYS A 105 -2.00 -0.57 -2.04
CA CYS A 105 -0.71 -0.69 -1.35
C CYS A 105 -0.81 -0.12 0.08
N GLN A 106 0.05 -0.61 0.98
CA GLN A 106 0.07 -0.19 2.39
C GLN A 106 0.25 1.33 2.57
N TYR A 107 1.01 2.00 1.69
CA TYR A 107 1.20 3.45 1.72
C TYR A 107 -0.11 4.22 1.53
N ARG A 108 -1.00 3.74 0.65
CA ARG A 108 -2.34 4.33 0.51
C ARG A 108 -3.20 4.09 1.75
N VAL A 109 -3.05 2.95 2.43
CA VAL A 109 -3.76 2.68 3.71
C VAL A 109 -3.24 3.55 4.86
N SER A 110 -1.96 3.87 4.91
CA SER A 110 -1.43 4.81 5.93
C SER A 110 -1.92 6.24 5.73
N MET A 111 -2.08 6.67 4.47
CA MET A 111 -2.69 7.97 4.13
C MET A 111 -4.17 8.05 4.55
N LEU A 112 -4.87 6.91 4.55
CA LEU A 112 -6.27 6.79 5.00
C LEU A 112 -6.46 6.83 6.53
N LYS A 113 -5.40 6.97 7.33
CA LYS A 113 -5.47 7.14 8.80
C LYS A 113 -5.45 8.61 9.25
N MET A 114 -5.61 9.55 8.31
CA MET A 114 -5.69 10.99 8.58
C MET A 114 -7.13 11.42 8.94
N ASP A 115 -7.27 12.60 9.53
CA ASP A 115 -8.55 13.16 9.98
C ASP A 115 -9.57 13.30 8.81
N GLU A 116 -10.84 13.00 9.10
CA GLU A 116 -11.92 12.82 8.13
C GLU A 116 -12.11 14.04 7.22
N LYS A 117 -11.93 15.23 7.77
CA LYS A 117 -12.08 16.52 7.08
C LYS A 117 -10.92 16.82 6.11
N THR A 118 -9.74 16.25 6.34
CA THR A 118 -8.57 16.40 5.47
C THR A 118 -8.62 15.37 4.34
N LEU A 119 -9.05 14.14 4.64
CA LEU A 119 -9.28 13.09 3.64
C LEU A 119 -10.23 13.55 2.53
N LEU A 120 -11.38 14.13 2.90
CA LEU A 120 -12.40 14.61 1.96
C LEU A 120 -11.92 15.76 1.05
N LYS A 121 -10.83 16.44 1.41
CA LYS A 121 -10.32 17.62 0.68
C LYS A 121 -9.15 17.28 -0.24
N GLU A 122 -8.30 16.32 0.15
CA GLU A 122 -7.12 15.91 -0.62
C GLU A 122 -7.35 14.64 -1.45
N ALA A 123 -8.15 13.69 -0.95
CA ALA A 123 -8.49 12.49 -1.68
C ALA A 123 -9.82 12.67 -2.42
N LYS A 124 -9.78 13.21 -3.65
CA LYS A 124 -10.79 12.83 -4.65
C LYS A 124 -10.75 11.29 -4.74
N GLU A 125 -11.83 10.67 -4.31
CA GLU A 125 -11.89 9.26 -3.99
C GLU A 125 -11.43 8.42 -5.20
N ILE A 126 -10.26 7.76 -5.08
CA ILE A 126 -9.65 6.71 -5.92
C ILE A 126 -10.20 5.28 -5.68
N ASN A 127 -10.18 4.89 -4.39
CA ASN A 127 -10.16 3.49 -3.97
C ASN A 127 -10.81 3.21 -2.60
N LEU A 128 -11.17 4.23 -1.82
CA LEU A 128 -11.61 4.04 -0.44
C LEU A 128 -12.94 3.29 -0.34
N GLU A 129 -13.97 3.72 -1.08
CA GLU A 129 -15.27 3.03 -1.09
C GLU A 129 -15.15 1.56 -1.51
N LYS A 130 -14.35 1.27 -2.56
CA LYS A 130 -14.12 -0.10 -3.05
C LYS A 130 -13.46 -0.96 -1.98
N LEU A 131 -12.44 -0.42 -1.31
CA LEU A 131 -11.74 -1.07 -0.20
C LEU A 131 -12.73 -1.37 0.95
N GLN A 132 -13.46 -0.36 1.42
CA GLN A 132 -14.44 -0.49 2.49
C GLN A 132 -15.51 -1.52 2.15
N GLN A 133 -16.03 -1.52 0.91
CA GLN A 133 -17.04 -2.46 0.48
C GLN A 133 -16.47 -3.90 0.39
N ALA A 134 -15.27 -4.08 -0.17
CA ALA A 134 -14.61 -5.38 -0.23
C ALA A 134 -14.36 -5.97 1.18
N ILE A 135 -13.82 -5.16 2.11
CA ILE A 135 -13.64 -5.53 3.52
C ILE A 135 -15.01 -5.89 4.14
N LYS A 136 -16.02 -5.04 3.98
CA LYS A 136 -17.37 -5.23 4.55
C LYS A 136 -18.07 -6.51 4.08
N GLN A 137 -17.83 -6.96 2.85
CA GLN A 137 -18.36 -8.25 2.40
C GLN A 137 -17.46 -9.42 2.81
N ALA A 138 -16.13 -9.27 2.78
CA ALA A 138 -15.18 -10.28 3.27
C ALA A 138 -15.46 -10.63 4.74
N SER A 139 -15.68 -9.64 5.61
CA SER A 139 -16.01 -9.83 7.03
C SER A 139 -17.33 -10.59 7.29
N LYS A 140 -18.19 -10.77 6.29
CA LYS A 140 -19.41 -11.59 6.40
C LYS A 140 -19.21 -13.06 6.01
N VAL A 141 -18.07 -13.38 5.40
CA VAL A 141 -17.75 -14.74 4.94
C VAL A 141 -16.85 -15.41 5.98
N PRO A 142 -17.26 -16.56 6.57
CA PRO A 142 -16.45 -17.26 7.57
C PRO A 142 -15.03 -17.54 7.08
N PHE A 143 -14.05 -17.24 7.94
CA PHE A 143 -12.61 -17.42 7.70
C PHE A 143 -12.05 -16.72 6.44
N CYS A 144 -12.76 -15.74 5.86
CA CYS A 144 -12.24 -14.98 4.75
C CYS A 144 -11.12 -14.02 5.21
N LYS A 145 -9.90 -14.24 4.73
CA LYS A 145 -8.76 -13.35 4.97
C LYS A 145 -8.82 -12.16 4.00
N PHE A 146 -8.30 -11.02 4.41
CA PHE A 146 -8.24 -9.81 3.59
C PHE A 146 -6.79 -9.38 3.39
N HIS A 147 -6.34 -9.30 2.13
CA HIS A 147 -4.96 -8.96 1.76
C HIS A 147 -4.88 -7.73 0.84
N LEU A 148 -3.83 -6.95 1.05
CA LEU A 148 -3.43 -5.84 0.18
C LEU A 148 -2.45 -6.37 -0.86
N GLY A 149 -2.87 -6.41 -2.13
CA GLY A 149 -2.16 -7.07 -3.23
C GLY A 149 -1.24 -6.19 -4.06
N ASP A 150 -1.17 -4.88 -3.80
CA ASP A 150 -0.43 -3.93 -4.65
C ASP A 150 0.97 -3.58 -4.08
N ARG A 151 1.86 -3.25 -5.01
CA ARG A 151 3.28 -3.02 -4.77
C ARG A 151 3.53 -1.69 -4.03
N PRO A 152 4.54 -1.59 -3.16
CA PRO A 152 4.90 -0.33 -2.52
C PRO A 152 5.22 0.80 -3.52
N ILE A 153 4.38 1.84 -3.54
CA ILE A 153 4.50 3.04 -4.38
C ILE A 153 5.94 3.58 -4.51
N PRO A 154 6.73 3.75 -3.41
CA PRO A 154 8.09 4.27 -3.53
C PRO A 154 9.04 3.39 -4.34
N VAL A 155 8.80 2.08 -4.41
CA VAL A 155 9.65 1.14 -5.16
C VAL A 155 9.28 1.18 -6.65
N THR A 156 7.98 1.24 -6.96
CA THR A 156 7.48 1.43 -8.34
C THR A 156 8.00 2.74 -8.93
N PHE A 157 7.86 3.88 -8.24
CA PHE A 157 8.38 5.17 -8.72
C PHE A 157 9.92 5.20 -8.84
N LYS A 158 10.65 4.60 -7.89
CA LYS A 158 12.12 4.52 -7.98
C LYS A 158 12.57 3.71 -9.19
N ARG A 159 11.92 2.58 -9.49
CA ARG A 159 12.21 1.82 -10.72
C ARG A 159 11.82 2.60 -11.97
N ALA A 160 10.64 3.23 -11.99
CA ALA A 160 10.16 4.01 -13.14
C ALA A 160 11.18 5.10 -13.53
N ILE A 161 11.66 5.87 -12.54
CA ILE A 161 12.70 6.89 -12.76
C ILE A 161 14.06 6.27 -13.09
N ALA A 162 14.37 5.06 -12.61
CA ALA A 162 15.62 4.36 -12.93
C ALA A 162 15.64 3.82 -14.38
N ALA A 163 14.52 3.31 -14.88
CA ALA A 163 14.35 2.72 -16.21
C ALA A 163 14.51 3.74 -17.34
N LEU A 164 14.10 4.99 -17.12
CA LEU A 164 14.28 6.07 -18.08
C LEU A 164 15.77 6.38 -18.38
N SER A 165 16.06 6.79 -19.61
CA SER A 165 17.33 7.43 -19.98
C SER A 165 17.47 8.84 -19.38
N PHE A 166 18.66 9.45 -19.48
CA PHE A 166 18.87 10.84 -19.06
C PHE A 166 17.99 11.83 -19.84
N TRP A 167 17.92 11.69 -21.17
CA TRP A 167 17.09 12.55 -22.02
C TRP A 167 15.59 12.39 -21.73
N GLN A 168 15.10 11.16 -21.51
CA GLN A 168 13.71 10.95 -21.10
C GLN A 168 13.42 11.55 -19.71
N LYS A 169 14.36 11.52 -18.77
CA LYS A 169 14.21 12.21 -17.46
C LYS A 169 14.10 13.73 -17.61
N VAL A 170 14.91 14.33 -18.49
CA VAL A 170 14.82 15.76 -18.81
C VAL A 170 13.49 16.08 -19.50
N LYS A 171 13.06 15.28 -20.49
CA LYS A 171 11.76 15.45 -21.18
C LYS A 171 10.58 15.31 -20.21
N LEU A 172 10.60 14.31 -19.33
CA LEU A 172 9.55 14.10 -18.32
C LEU A 172 9.51 15.24 -17.29
N ALA A 173 10.67 15.68 -16.80
CA ALA A 173 10.74 16.82 -15.88
C ALA A 173 10.24 18.12 -16.53
N TRP A 174 10.59 18.35 -17.81
CA TRP A 174 10.03 19.44 -18.60
C TRP A 174 8.51 19.31 -18.69
N GLY A 175 7.99 18.19 -19.20
CA GLY A 175 6.55 17.95 -19.32
C GLY A 175 5.78 18.20 -18.02
N LEU A 176 6.28 17.72 -16.87
CA LEU A 176 5.67 17.97 -15.56
C LEU A 176 5.62 19.47 -15.17
N CYS A 177 6.67 20.24 -15.49
CA CYS A 177 6.69 21.69 -15.25
C CYS A 177 5.67 22.44 -16.14
N PHE A 178 5.37 21.96 -17.35
CA PHE A 178 4.39 22.59 -18.25
C PHE A 178 2.97 22.03 -18.11
N LEU A 179 2.79 20.86 -17.49
CA LEU A 179 1.47 20.29 -17.12
C LEU A 179 0.90 20.86 -15.80
N SER A 180 1.47 21.96 -15.29
CA SER A 180 1.08 22.56 -14.01
C SER A 180 -0.18 23.46 -14.11
N ASP A 181 -0.82 23.53 -15.28
CA ASP A 181 -2.11 24.20 -15.44
C ASP A 181 -3.22 23.44 -14.69
N PRO A 182 -4.16 24.15 -14.03
CA PRO A 182 -5.21 23.52 -13.23
C PRO A 182 -6.22 22.78 -14.12
N ILE A 183 -6.22 21.45 -14.03
CA ILE A 183 -7.09 20.52 -14.78
C ILE A 183 -8.56 20.98 -14.72
N SER A 184 -9.17 21.25 -15.90
CA SER A 184 -10.57 21.67 -15.97
C SER A 184 -11.51 20.52 -15.59
N LYS A 185 -12.71 20.85 -15.12
CA LYS A 185 -13.75 19.84 -14.85
C LYS A 185 -14.10 19.05 -16.12
N ASP A 186 -14.03 19.69 -17.29
CA ASP A 186 -14.30 19.06 -18.58
C ASP A 186 -13.21 18.02 -18.95
N ASP A 187 -11.96 18.22 -18.55
CA ASP A 187 -10.87 17.28 -18.80
C ASP A 187 -11.00 16.04 -17.89
N VAL A 188 -11.43 16.26 -16.64
CA VAL A 188 -11.77 15.17 -15.71
C VAL A 188 -12.97 14.35 -16.21
N GLU A 189 -13.96 14.99 -16.86
CA GLU A 189 -15.11 14.31 -17.47
C GLU A 189 -14.68 13.47 -18.68
N LYS A 190 -13.87 14.04 -19.58
CA LYS A 190 -13.34 13.35 -20.76
C LYS A 190 -12.50 12.13 -20.38
N CYS A 191 -11.65 12.23 -19.35
CA CYS A 191 -10.86 11.11 -18.82
C CYS A 191 -11.69 9.93 -18.24
N LYS A 192 -13.03 10.06 -18.09
CA LYS A 192 -13.90 8.94 -17.70
C LYS A 192 -14.17 7.96 -18.85
N GLN A 193 -13.91 8.37 -20.10
CA GLN A 193 -14.13 7.53 -21.27
C GLN A 193 -12.97 6.52 -21.39
N LYS A 194 -13.30 5.23 -21.51
CA LYS A 194 -12.31 4.15 -21.62
C LYS A 194 -11.36 4.41 -22.78
N ASP A 195 -11.92 4.75 -23.93
CA ASP A 195 -11.19 4.99 -25.18
C ASP A 195 -10.16 6.14 -25.04
N LEU A 196 -10.48 7.19 -24.27
CA LEU A 196 -9.53 8.29 -24.02
C LEU A 196 -8.43 7.90 -23.03
N LEU A 197 -8.77 7.13 -21.98
CA LEU A 197 -7.74 6.62 -21.06
C LEU A 197 -6.80 5.65 -21.78
N GLU A 198 -7.33 4.77 -22.63
CA GLU A 198 -6.56 3.89 -23.51
C GLU A 198 -5.70 4.70 -24.49
N GLN A 199 -6.23 5.77 -25.08
CA GLN A 199 -5.45 6.68 -25.94
C GLN A 199 -4.31 7.36 -25.17
N MET A 200 -4.57 7.96 -24.01
CA MET A 200 -3.53 8.60 -23.19
C MET A 200 -2.47 7.60 -22.72
N MET A 201 -2.87 6.35 -22.44
CA MET A 201 -1.92 5.27 -22.15
C MET A 201 -1.13 4.86 -23.39
N ALA A 202 -1.74 4.78 -24.57
CA ALA A 202 -1.06 4.48 -25.83
C ALA A 202 -0.05 5.57 -26.24
N GLU A 203 -0.40 6.85 -26.05
CA GLU A 203 0.51 7.98 -26.23
C GLU A 203 1.69 7.91 -25.23
N MET A 204 1.42 7.61 -23.95
CA MET A 204 2.47 7.40 -22.95
C MET A 204 3.37 6.18 -23.26
N ILE A 205 2.81 5.08 -23.80
CA ILE A 205 3.56 3.91 -24.27
C ILE A 205 4.49 4.30 -25.43
N GLY A 206 4.01 5.11 -26.37
CA GLY A 206 4.80 5.59 -27.50
C GLY A 206 5.94 6.51 -27.08
N GLU A 207 5.71 7.44 -26.16
CA GLU A 207 6.74 8.37 -25.68
C GLU A 207 7.73 7.76 -24.67
N PHE A 208 7.25 6.85 -23.80
CA PHE A 208 8.00 6.31 -22.66
C PHE A 208 7.72 4.81 -22.46
N PRO A 209 8.14 3.92 -23.38
CA PRO A 209 7.81 2.49 -23.31
C PRO A 209 8.35 1.80 -22.05
N ASP A 210 9.56 2.16 -21.60
CA ASP A 210 10.15 1.64 -20.36
C ASP A 210 9.38 2.09 -19.10
N LEU A 211 8.77 3.28 -19.15
CA LEU A 211 7.94 3.80 -18.06
C LEU A 211 6.64 3.00 -17.93
N HIS A 212 5.97 2.75 -19.06
CA HIS A 212 4.78 1.89 -19.10
C HIS A 212 5.10 0.48 -18.59
N ARG A 213 6.18 -0.14 -19.09
CA ARG A 213 6.63 -1.47 -18.65
C ARG A 213 6.78 -1.54 -17.12
N THR A 214 7.39 -0.52 -16.52
CA THR A 214 7.65 -0.49 -15.07
C THR A 214 6.44 -0.11 -14.21
N ILE A 215 5.50 0.68 -14.73
CA ILE A 215 4.30 1.11 -13.98
C ILE A 215 3.15 0.11 -14.12
N VAL A 216 2.97 -0.48 -15.30
CA VAL A 216 1.85 -1.38 -15.63
C VAL A 216 2.31 -2.83 -15.65
N SER A 217 3.21 -3.21 -16.56
CA SER A 217 3.55 -4.63 -16.76
C SER A 217 4.26 -5.28 -15.56
N GLU A 218 5.16 -4.57 -14.87
CA GLU A 218 5.73 -5.05 -13.60
C GLU A 218 4.67 -5.14 -12.48
N ARG A 219 3.63 -4.31 -12.53
CA ARG A 219 2.54 -4.29 -11.54
C ARG A 219 1.59 -5.47 -11.79
N ASP A 220 1.32 -5.82 -13.04
CA ASP A 220 0.59 -7.03 -13.42
C ASP A 220 1.29 -8.29 -12.88
N ILE A 221 2.61 -8.40 -13.06
CA ILE A 221 3.43 -9.51 -12.54
C ILE A 221 3.30 -9.60 -11.01
N TYR A 222 3.39 -8.46 -10.31
CA TYR A 222 3.25 -8.42 -8.85
C TYR A 222 1.84 -8.83 -8.38
N LEU A 223 0.79 -8.31 -9.04
CA LEU A 223 -0.61 -8.64 -8.73
C LEU A 223 -0.90 -10.13 -8.97
N THR A 224 -0.44 -10.67 -10.11
CA THR A 224 -0.53 -12.10 -10.44
C THR A 224 0.12 -12.96 -9.36
N TYR A 225 1.31 -12.60 -8.90
CA TYR A 225 2.00 -13.32 -7.83
C TYR A 225 1.25 -13.24 -6.50
N MET A 226 0.73 -12.07 -6.11
CA MET A 226 -0.05 -11.93 -4.88
C MET A 226 -1.34 -12.79 -4.92
N LEU A 227 -1.97 -12.91 -6.09
CA LEU A 227 -3.11 -13.80 -6.31
C LEU A 227 -2.71 -15.28 -6.26
N LYS A 228 -1.62 -15.70 -6.92
CA LYS A 228 -1.09 -17.08 -6.81
C LYS A 228 -0.76 -17.46 -5.37
N GLN A 229 -0.12 -16.55 -4.62
CA GLN A 229 0.24 -16.77 -3.22
C GLN A 229 -1.00 -16.87 -2.31
N ALA A 230 -2.06 -16.13 -2.61
CA ALA A 230 -3.35 -16.25 -1.92
C ALA A 230 -4.11 -17.54 -2.30
N ALA A 231 -3.85 -18.12 -3.48
CA ALA A 231 -4.51 -19.31 -3.99
C ALA A 231 -3.85 -20.63 -3.56
N LYS A 232 -2.77 -20.59 -2.76
CA LYS A 232 -2.16 -21.80 -2.18
C LYS A 232 -3.18 -22.58 -1.36
N GLN A 233 -3.10 -23.90 -1.44
CA GLN A 233 -3.99 -24.80 -0.72
C GLN A 233 -3.98 -24.53 0.79
N ILE A 234 -5.14 -24.67 1.42
CA ILE A 234 -5.35 -24.38 2.84
C ILE A 234 -5.12 -25.67 3.64
N GLU A 235 -4.13 -25.67 4.54
CA GLU A 235 -3.95 -26.74 5.53
C GLU A 235 -5.09 -26.67 6.55
N LEU A 236 -5.82 -27.78 6.73
CA LEU A 236 -6.87 -27.88 7.73
C LEU A 236 -6.26 -28.06 9.14
N PRO A 237 -6.87 -27.49 10.20
CA PRO A 237 -6.50 -27.80 11.57
C PRO A 237 -6.56 -29.31 11.83
N ARG A 238 -5.59 -29.83 12.58
CA ARG A 238 -5.57 -31.25 12.99
C ARG A 238 -6.17 -31.41 14.37
N ALA A 239 -6.87 -32.52 14.62
CA ALA A 239 -7.30 -32.88 15.97
C ALA A 239 -6.17 -33.55 16.79
N SER A 240 -5.14 -34.08 16.11
CA SER A 240 -3.97 -34.70 16.72
C SER A 240 -2.75 -34.57 15.80
N GLU A 241 -1.53 -34.54 16.36
CA GLU A 241 -0.29 -34.57 15.57
C GLU A 241 -0.16 -35.84 14.71
N THR A 242 -0.80 -36.94 15.15
CA THR A 242 -0.84 -38.23 14.43
C THR A 242 -1.76 -38.24 13.21
N GLU A 243 -2.64 -37.24 13.03
CA GLU A 243 -3.44 -37.15 11.81
C GLU A 243 -2.60 -36.69 10.60
N PRO A 244 -2.84 -37.26 9.40
CA PRO A 244 -2.20 -36.79 8.18
C PRO A 244 -2.67 -35.37 7.84
N ARG A 245 -1.76 -34.56 7.30
CA ARG A 245 -2.09 -33.22 6.77
C ARG A 245 -3.16 -33.34 5.69
N LYS A 246 -4.26 -32.61 5.86
CA LYS A 246 -5.33 -32.47 4.86
C LYS A 246 -5.28 -31.06 4.29
N TYR A 247 -5.22 -30.99 2.97
CA TYR A 247 -5.22 -29.75 2.21
C TYR A 247 -6.51 -29.63 1.41
N ILE A 248 -7.04 -28.42 1.26
CA ILE A 248 -8.17 -28.13 0.38
C ILE A 248 -7.81 -27.01 -0.61
N PRO A 249 -8.37 -27.04 -1.84
CA PRO A 249 -8.22 -25.95 -2.78
C PRO A 249 -8.84 -24.66 -2.23
N ALA A 250 -8.12 -23.55 -2.39
CA ALA A 250 -8.57 -22.23 -1.99
C ALA A 250 -9.51 -21.61 -3.04
N VAL A 251 -10.42 -20.73 -2.61
CA VAL A 251 -11.11 -19.81 -3.50
C VAL A 251 -10.72 -18.37 -3.16
N VAL A 252 -10.18 -17.65 -4.14
CA VAL A 252 -9.70 -16.27 -3.99
C VAL A 252 -10.58 -15.34 -4.82
N VAL A 253 -10.85 -14.13 -4.31
CA VAL A 253 -11.39 -13.02 -5.10
C VAL A 253 -10.34 -11.91 -5.17
N GLY A 254 -9.90 -11.58 -6.38
CA GLY A 254 -9.01 -10.45 -6.65
C GLY A 254 -9.80 -9.23 -7.13
N VAL A 255 -9.85 -8.17 -6.35
CA VAL A 255 -10.48 -6.89 -6.75
C VAL A 255 -9.41 -5.96 -7.29
N VAL A 256 -9.38 -5.78 -8.62
CA VAL A 256 -8.35 -5.02 -9.33
C VAL A 256 -8.95 -3.93 -10.22
N GLY A 257 -8.13 -3.03 -10.73
CA GLY A 257 -8.48 -2.12 -11.81
C GLY A 257 -8.62 -2.90 -13.12
N MET A 258 -9.63 -2.55 -13.93
CA MET A 258 -9.96 -3.27 -15.17
C MET A 258 -8.78 -3.40 -16.15
N GLY A 259 -7.89 -2.39 -16.22
CA GLY A 259 -6.69 -2.42 -17.07
C GLY A 259 -5.63 -3.46 -16.68
N HIS A 260 -5.65 -3.96 -15.44
CA HIS A 260 -4.71 -4.99 -14.98
C HIS A 260 -5.18 -6.43 -15.27
N VAL A 261 -6.46 -6.64 -15.57
CA VAL A 261 -7.03 -7.99 -15.79
C VAL A 261 -6.36 -8.73 -16.96
N PRO A 262 -6.18 -8.13 -18.16
CA PRO A 262 -5.51 -8.82 -19.28
C PRO A 262 -4.04 -9.13 -18.99
N GLY A 263 -3.38 -8.27 -18.22
CA GLY A 263 -2.01 -8.49 -17.76
C GLY A 263 -1.90 -9.65 -16.76
N ILE A 264 -2.87 -9.79 -15.85
CA ILE A 264 -2.94 -10.90 -14.90
C ILE A 264 -3.20 -12.23 -15.63
N GLU A 265 -4.17 -12.26 -16.53
CA GLU A 265 -4.48 -13.43 -17.38
C GLU A 265 -3.25 -13.91 -18.15
N LYS A 266 -2.58 -13.01 -18.87
CA LYS A 266 -1.38 -13.30 -19.66
C LYS A 266 -0.24 -13.89 -18.82
N ASN A 267 -0.05 -13.37 -17.60
CA ASN A 267 1.02 -13.82 -16.70
C ASN A 267 0.62 -15.05 -15.86
N TRP A 268 -0.65 -15.50 -15.90
CA TRP A 268 -1.15 -16.51 -14.96
C TRP A 268 -0.40 -17.84 -15.05
N ASN A 269 -0.07 -18.31 -16.25
CA ASN A 269 0.68 -19.56 -16.45
C ASN A 269 2.19 -19.34 -16.62
N SER A 270 2.68 -18.13 -16.35
CA SER A 270 4.12 -17.80 -16.43
C SER A 270 4.82 -18.00 -15.08
N ASP A 271 6.12 -18.29 -15.13
CA ASP A 271 7.02 -18.18 -13.97
C ASP A 271 7.31 -16.70 -13.67
N LEU A 272 7.28 -16.32 -12.40
CA LEU A 272 7.24 -14.91 -11.97
C LEU A 272 8.45 -14.56 -11.08
N ASN A 273 9.46 -13.92 -11.66
CA ASN A 273 10.62 -13.45 -10.91
C ASN A 273 10.32 -12.15 -10.13
N ILE A 274 9.88 -12.30 -8.88
CA ILE A 274 9.53 -11.17 -8.01
C ILE A 274 10.75 -10.40 -7.50
N GLN A 275 11.92 -11.04 -7.40
CA GLN A 275 13.14 -10.37 -6.91
C GLN A 275 13.65 -9.33 -7.92
N GLU A 276 13.51 -9.62 -9.22
CA GLU A 276 13.83 -8.67 -10.28
C GLU A 276 12.97 -7.39 -10.16
N ILE A 277 11.66 -7.51 -9.98
CA ILE A 277 10.77 -6.34 -9.90
C ILE A 277 10.76 -5.66 -8.53
N MET A 278 11.09 -6.36 -7.43
CA MET A 278 11.13 -5.74 -6.09
C MET A 278 12.43 -5.01 -5.78
N SER A 279 13.53 -5.35 -6.45
CA SER A 279 14.77 -4.58 -6.40
C SER A 279 14.69 -3.30 -7.24
N VAL A 280 15.57 -2.33 -6.98
CA VAL A 280 15.77 -1.16 -7.86
C VAL A 280 17.10 -1.34 -8.58
N PRO A 281 17.16 -1.28 -9.92
CA PRO A 281 18.40 -1.50 -10.66
C PRO A 281 19.44 -0.42 -10.29
N PRO A 282 20.73 -0.78 -10.21
CA PRO A 282 21.77 0.17 -9.82
C PRO A 282 21.85 1.34 -10.83
N PRO A 283 22.13 2.57 -10.37
CA PRO A 283 22.21 3.72 -11.26
C PRO A 283 23.34 3.55 -12.29
N SER A 284 23.06 3.96 -13.53
CA SER A 284 24.02 3.92 -14.64
C SER A 284 25.34 4.64 -14.29
N ALA A 285 26.44 4.23 -14.94
CA ALA A 285 27.74 4.89 -14.78
C ALA A 285 27.65 6.41 -15.05
N SER A 286 26.89 6.82 -16.08
CA SER A 286 26.61 8.22 -16.38
C SER A 286 25.91 8.96 -15.24
N SER A 287 24.95 8.34 -14.54
CA SER A 287 24.30 8.94 -13.36
C SER A 287 25.25 9.06 -12.17
N LYS A 288 26.16 8.10 -11.98
CA LYS A 288 27.21 8.18 -10.94
C LYS A 288 28.19 9.32 -11.23
N ILE A 289 28.68 9.42 -12.47
CA ILE A 289 29.58 10.50 -12.91
C ILE A 289 28.89 11.87 -12.78
N PHE A 290 27.64 12.01 -13.23
CA PHE A 290 26.89 13.26 -13.13
C PHE A 290 26.69 13.72 -11.67
N LYS A 291 26.38 12.79 -10.75
CA LYS A 291 26.32 13.09 -9.31
C LYS A 291 27.67 13.51 -8.72
N PHE A 292 28.78 12.92 -9.19
CA PHE A 292 30.12 13.35 -8.81
C PHE A 292 30.44 14.75 -9.35
N VAL A 293 30.15 15.01 -10.63
CA VAL A 293 30.35 16.33 -11.26
C VAL A 293 29.56 17.41 -10.51
N ILE A 294 28.27 17.22 -10.23
CA ILE A 294 27.47 18.19 -9.45
C ILE A 294 28.12 18.47 -8.09
N LYS A 295 28.53 17.43 -7.35
CA LYS A 295 29.20 17.61 -6.06
C LYS A 295 30.51 18.38 -6.21
N ALA A 296 31.34 18.01 -7.17
CA ALA A 296 32.60 18.69 -7.47
C ALA A 296 32.39 20.17 -7.86
N THR A 297 31.35 20.48 -8.64
CA THR A 297 30.97 21.86 -8.98
C THR A 297 30.51 22.63 -7.74
N VAL A 298 29.66 22.06 -6.87
CA VAL A 298 29.22 22.71 -5.64
C VAL A 298 30.39 22.99 -4.69
N PHE A 299 31.26 22.00 -4.45
CA PHE A 299 32.47 22.20 -3.62
C PHE A 299 33.46 23.18 -4.27
N GLY A 300 33.61 23.16 -5.60
CA GLY A 300 34.45 24.09 -6.34
C GLY A 300 33.96 25.54 -6.27
N LEU A 301 32.64 25.76 -6.42
CA LEU A 301 32.01 27.07 -6.26
C LEU A 301 32.13 27.58 -4.82
N MET A 302 31.92 26.71 -3.83
CA MET A 302 32.08 27.06 -2.41
C MET A 302 33.55 27.43 -2.09
N GLY A 303 34.51 26.63 -2.57
CA GLY A 303 35.94 26.91 -2.42
C GLY A 303 36.37 28.21 -3.13
N TYR A 304 35.87 28.47 -4.34
CA TYR A 304 36.09 29.72 -5.06
C TYR A 304 35.48 30.91 -4.33
N GLY A 305 34.29 30.76 -3.73
CA GLY A 305 33.67 31.76 -2.88
C GLY A 305 34.53 32.10 -1.66
N CYS A 306 34.99 31.09 -0.92
CA CYS A 306 35.90 31.26 0.20
C CYS A 306 37.22 31.95 -0.21
N TYR A 307 37.83 31.52 -1.32
CA TYR A 307 39.04 32.15 -1.87
C TYR A 307 38.82 33.63 -2.22
N ARG A 308 37.73 33.96 -2.93
CA ARG A 308 37.40 35.33 -3.35
C ARG A 308 37.07 36.25 -2.17
N ILE A 309 36.43 35.72 -1.13
CA ILE A 309 36.20 36.45 0.12
C ILE A 309 37.52 36.65 0.86
N GLY A 310 38.34 35.61 1.01
CA GLY A 310 39.65 35.67 1.65
C GLY A 310 40.59 36.68 0.98
N GLN A 311 40.67 36.70 -0.35
CA GLN A 311 41.44 37.71 -1.10
C GLN A 311 40.98 39.14 -0.79
N ARG A 312 39.67 39.39 -0.77
CA ARG A 312 39.11 40.71 -0.42
C ARG A 312 39.42 41.10 1.03
N THR A 313 39.34 40.16 1.96
CA THR A 313 39.67 40.39 3.38
C THR A 313 41.16 40.71 3.55
N VAL A 314 42.06 39.98 2.87
CA VAL A 314 43.51 40.26 2.89
C VAL A 314 43.82 41.62 2.27
N GLN A 315 43.23 41.95 1.11
CA GLN A 315 43.38 43.28 0.49
C GLN A 315 42.86 44.40 1.41
N PHE A 316 41.72 44.20 2.07
CA PHE A 316 41.17 45.14 3.02
C PHE A 316 42.11 45.37 4.21
N ILE A 317 42.62 44.29 4.84
CA ILE A 317 43.58 44.37 5.96
C ILE A 317 44.86 45.08 5.52
N LEU A 318 45.42 44.75 4.34
CA LEU A 318 46.62 45.41 3.79
C LEU A 318 46.38 46.88 3.43
N SER A 319 45.13 47.29 3.18
CA SER A 319 44.76 48.69 2.93
C SER A 319 44.54 49.51 4.22
N MET A 320 44.53 48.89 5.40
CA MET A 320 44.40 49.61 6.66
C MET A 320 45.67 50.42 6.97
N PRO A 321 45.58 51.69 7.40
CA PRO A 321 46.77 52.53 7.67
C PRO A 321 47.76 51.90 8.66
N ALA A 322 47.25 51.22 9.70
CA ALA A 322 48.08 50.53 10.68
C ALA A 322 48.93 49.40 10.06
N ALA A 323 48.37 48.64 9.10
CA ALA A 323 49.10 47.58 8.40
C ALA A 323 50.17 48.16 7.46
N GLN A 324 49.87 49.26 6.77
CA GLN A 324 50.84 49.97 5.93
C GLN A 324 52.00 50.53 6.76
N SER A 325 51.73 51.16 7.91
CA SER A 325 52.76 51.64 8.83
C SER A 325 53.64 50.51 9.38
N TYR A 326 53.07 49.33 9.62
CA TYR A 326 53.83 48.16 10.08
C TYR A 326 54.73 47.58 8.96
N LEU A 327 54.22 47.53 7.73
CA LEU A 327 55.01 47.12 6.55
C LEU A 327 56.16 48.09 6.26
N GLN A 328 55.95 49.40 6.38
CA GLN A 328 57.04 50.39 6.25
C GLN A 328 58.14 50.15 7.28
N LYS A 329 57.80 50.02 8.57
CA LYS A 329 58.79 49.72 9.63
C LYS A 329 59.59 48.44 9.36
N LEU A 330 58.93 47.37 8.92
CA LEU A 330 59.62 46.12 8.54
C LEU A 330 60.55 46.29 7.34
N THR A 331 60.22 47.20 6.41
CA THR A 331 61.06 47.50 5.24
C THR A 331 62.28 48.35 5.63
N GLU A 332 62.10 49.33 6.53
CA GLU A 332 63.18 50.14 7.09
C GLU A 332 64.20 49.28 7.86
N ILE A 333 63.72 48.41 8.76
CA ILE A 333 64.57 47.45 9.51
C ILE A 333 65.39 46.56 8.56
N ARG A 334 64.79 46.14 7.43
CA ARG A 334 65.47 45.32 6.42
C ARG A 334 66.52 46.08 5.60
N SER A 335 66.39 47.40 5.46
CA SER A 335 67.37 48.24 4.75
C SER A 335 68.56 48.67 5.60
N GLN A 336 68.50 48.45 6.92
CA GLN A 336 69.58 48.76 7.86
C GLN A 336 70.52 47.59 8.15
N HIS A 337 70.40 46.47 7.41
CA HIS A 337 71.09 45.21 7.73
C HIS A 337 71.68 44.49 6.50
#